data_AF-A0A2P4UG73-F1
#
_entry.id   AF-A0A2P4UG73-F1
#
_cell.length_a   1.000
_cell.length_b   1.000
_cell.length_c   1.000
_cell.angle_alpha   90.00
_cell.angle_beta   90.00
_cell.angle_gamma   90.00
#
_symmetry.space_group_name_H-M   'P 1'
#
loop_
_entity.id
_entity.type
_entity.pdbx_description
1 polymer ?
#
loop_
_entity_poly.entity_id
_entity_poly.type
_entity_poly.pdbx_seq_one_letter_code
_entity_poly.pdbx_strand_id
1 'polypeptide(L)'
;MSIVQAADQEPQPANQRTTFLAALSLTLRERYPDVTCQISRFKAQLPPTLRVEWRAHHVDVGCDLTYEGWSLVVGFDPRKVIGPAGHPVPAARAVAELLGISRHPDY
;
A
#
# COMPACT_ATOMS: atom_id res chain seq x y z
N MET A 1 21.75 -3.35 36.99
CA MET A 1 21.91 -3.61 35.54
C MET A 1 20.51 -3.64 34.93
N SER A 2 20.11 -2.58 34.23
CA SER A 2 18.77 -2.47 33.64
C SER A 2 18.74 -3.19 32.30
N ILE A 3 17.83 -4.15 32.17
CA ILE A 3 17.49 -4.83 30.93
C ILE A 3 16.49 -3.91 30.22
N VAL A 4 16.86 -3.33 29.08
CA VAL A 4 15.90 -2.61 28.23
C VAL A 4 15.05 -3.69 27.58
N GLN A 5 13.85 -3.90 28.12
CA GLN A 5 12.82 -4.76 27.53
C GLN A 5 12.46 -4.15 26.17
N ALA A 6 12.82 -4.84 25.10
CA ALA A 6 12.29 -4.56 23.78
C ALA A 6 10.77 -4.60 23.91
N ALA A 7 10.12 -3.46 23.65
CA ALA A 7 8.67 -3.37 23.68
C ALA A 7 8.11 -4.43 22.74
N ASP A 8 7.39 -5.40 23.32
CA ASP A 8 6.50 -6.29 22.61
C ASP A 8 5.66 -5.44 21.64
N GLN A 9 5.99 -5.51 20.35
CA GLN A 9 5.06 -5.08 19.31
C GLN A 9 3.92 -6.09 19.36
N GLU A 10 2.89 -5.81 20.15
CA GLU A 10 1.65 -6.59 20.09
C GLU A 10 1.23 -6.69 18.62
N PRO A 11 0.99 -7.91 18.10
CA PRO A 11 0.51 -8.07 16.73
C PRO A 11 -0.83 -7.36 16.63
N GLN A 12 -0.85 -6.19 15.99
CA GLN A 12 -2.10 -5.49 15.70
C GLN A 12 -3.02 -6.48 14.96
N PRO A 13 -4.31 -6.58 15.34
CA PRO A 13 -5.23 -7.48 14.67
C PRO A 13 -5.17 -7.22 13.16
N ALA A 14 -5.00 -8.29 12.38
CA ALA A 14 -4.86 -8.21 10.93
C ALA A 14 -6.13 -7.61 10.32
N ASN A 15 -6.13 -6.29 10.14
CA ASN A 15 -7.14 -5.59 9.37
C ASN A 15 -6.92 -5.98 7.91
N GLN A 16 -7.94 -6.52 7.23
CA GLN A 16 -7.88 -6.90 5.82
C GLN A 16 -7.27 -5.79 4.94
N ARG A 17 -7.53 -4.52 5.27
CA ARG A 17 -6.90 -3.37 4.62
C ARG A 17 -5.38 -3.43 4.70
N THR A 18 -4.81 -3.63 5.89
CA THR A 18 -3.36 -3.74 6.11
C THR A 18 -2.79 -4.92 5.33
N THR A 19 -3.50 -6.06 5.26
CA THR A 19 -3.08 -7.22 4.47
C THR A 19 -2.99 -6.88 2.97
N PHE A 20 -4.00 -6.23 2.41
CA PHE A 20 -3.98 -5.82 1.00
C PHE A 20 -2.87 -4.79 0.71
N LEU A 21 -2.68 -3.81 1.60
CA LEU A 21 -1.62 -2.82 1.47
C LEU A 21 -0.22 -3.46 1.60
N ALA A 22 -0.05 -4.45 2.47
CA ALA A 22 1.20 -5.20 2.61
C ALA A 22 1.51 -6.04 1.37
N ALA A 23 0.50 -6.71 0.80
CA ALA A 23 0.64 -7.47 -0.44
C ALA A 23 1.05 -6.54 -1.60
N LEU A 24 0.36 -5.41 -1.77
CA LEU A 24 0.72 -4.41 -2.77
C LEU A 24 2.13 -3.86 -2.56
N SER A 25 2.52 -3.55 -1.32
CA SER A 25 3.86 -3.06 -0.97
C SER A 25 4.95 -4.07 -1.30
N LEU A 26 4.70 -5.37 -1.08
CA LEU A 26 5.64 -6.42 -1.45
C LEU A 26 5.80 -6.47 -2.97
N THR A 27 4.69 -6.56 -3.71
CA THR A 27 4.71 -6.63 -5.17
C THR A 27 5.35 -5.41 -5.83
N LEU A 28 5.11 -4.21 -5.29
CA LEU A 28 5.76 -2.99 -5.77
C LEU A 28 7.28 -3.04 -5.61
N ARG A 29 7.79 -3.46 -4.45
CA ARG A 29 9.23 -3.55 -4.19
C ARG A 29 9.93 -4.64 -5.00
N GLU A 30 9.24 -5.76 -5.25
CA GLU A 30 9.78 -6.84 -6.09
C GLU A 30 9.92 -6.40 -7.56
N ARG A 31 8.97 -5.60 -8.06
CA ARG A 31 8.90 -5.22 -9.48
C ARG A 31 9.58 -3.89 -9.78
N TYR A 32 9.63 -2.98 -8.82
CA TYR A 32 10.22 -1.64 -8.94
C TYR A 32 11.13 -1.39 -7.74
N PRO A 33 12.38 -1.91 -7.74
CA PRO A 33 13.25 -1.88 -6.56
C PRO A 33 13.54 -0.48 -5.99
N ASP A 34 13.42 0.55 -6.83
CA ASP A 34 13.65 1.95 -6.45
C ASP A 34 12.44 2.61 -5.77
N VAL A 35 11.30 1.93 -5.63
CA VAL A 35 10.14 2.50 -4.92
C VAL A 35 10.23 2.26 -3.42
N THR A 36 9.97 3.32 -2.66
CA THR A 36 9.82 3.23 -1.21
C THR A 36 8.36 3.03 -0.87
N CYS A 37 8.08 2.14 0.07
CA CYS A 37 6.73 1.81 0.51
C CYS A 37 6.62 1.97 2.03
N GLN A 38 5.64 2.73 2.50
CA GLN A 38 5.36 2.89 3.92
C GLN A 38 3.86 2.80 4.20
N ILE A 39 3.46 1.81 4.99
CA ILE A 39 2.08 1.73 5.48
C ILE A 39 1.94 2.67 6.68
N SER A 40 0.99 3.60 6.60
CA SER A 40 0.67 4.50 7.70
C SER A 40 0.10 3.70 8.87
N ARG A 41 0.63 3.98 10.06
CA ARG A 41 0.08 3.42 11.29
C ARG A 41 -1.28 4.06 11.56
N PHE A 42 -2.21 3.27 12.08
CA PHE A 42 -3.51 3.76 12.51
C PHE A 42 -3.35 4.94 13.47
N LYS A 43 -3.64 6.15 12.98
CA LYS A 43 -3.52 7.40 13.72
C LYS A 43 -4.85 8.12 13.58
N ALA A 44 -5.40 8.59 14.70
CA ALA A 44 -6.63 9.38 14.73
C ALA A 44 -7.86 8.70 14.08
N GLN A 45 -8.01 7.38 14.23
CA GLN A 45 -9.14 6.59 13.71
C GLN A 45 -9.27 6.53 12.18
N LEU A 46 -8.28 7.02 11.43
CA LEU A 46 -8.27 6.91 9.97
C LEU A 46 -7.85 5.50 9.53
N PRO A 47 -8.45 4.96 8.46
CA PRO A 47 -8.00 3.69 7.89
C PRO A 47 -6.53 3.78 7.44
N PRO A 48 -5.78 2.67 7.46
CA PRO A 48 -4.41 2.66 6.98
C PRO A 48 -4.34 2.95 5.48
N THR A 49 -3.25 3.59 5.07
CA THR A 49 -2.85 3.84 3.67
C THR A 49 -1.43 3.35 3.44
N LEU A 50 -1.11 2.98 2.21
CA LEU A 50 0.24 2.74 1.73
C LEU A 50 0.71 3.99 0.99
N ARG A 51 1.71 4.67 1.54
CA ARG A 51 2.47 5.66 0.79
C ARG A 51 3.49 4.95 -0.09
N VAL A 52 3.47 5.25 -1.38
CA VAL A 52 4.45 4.78 -2.37
C VAL A 52 5.17 5.99 -2.92
N GLU A 53 6.50 5.99 -2.82
CA GLU A 53 7.34 7.11 -3.26
C GLU A 53 8.33 6.66 -4.31
N TRP A 54 8.52 7.49 -5.33
CA TRP A 54 9.56 7.33 -6.33
C TRP A 54 10.09 8.71 -6.73
N ARG A 55 11.40 8.93 -6.52
CA ARG A 55 12.04 10.24 -6.71
C ARG A 55 11.31 11.33 -5.91
N ALA A 56 10.79 12.37 -6.57
CA ALA A 56 10.05 13.47 -5.95
C ALA A 56 8.52 13.28 -5.98
N HIS A 57 8.03 12.13 -6.49
CA HIS A 57 6.62 11.83 -6.62
C HIS A 57 6.18 10.83 -5.55
N HIS A 58 4.96 11.00 -5.05
CA HIS A 58 4.34 10.05 -4.16
C HIS A 58 2.87 9.87 -4.49
N VAL A 59 2.34 8.71 -4.13
CA VAL A 59 0.92 8.41 -4.15
C VAL A 59 0.56 7.68 -2.86
N ASP A 60 -0.52 8.09 -2.22
CA ASP A 60 -1.11 7.37 -1.11
C ASP A 60 -2.18 6.43 -1.67
N VAL A 61 -2.14 5.16 -1.26
CA VAL A 61 -3.07 4.10 -1.68
C VAL A 61 -3.85 3.62 -0.47
N GLY A 62 -5.17 3.58 -0.56
CA GLY A 62 -6.04 3.02 0.47
C GLY A 62 -6.85 1.85 -0.05
N CYS A 63 -7.76 1.38 0.81
CA CYS A 63 -8.69 0.30 0.51
C CYS A 63 -10.12 0.75 0.79
N ASP A 64 -11.00 0.56 -0.18
CA ASP A 64 -12.44 0.78 -0.07
C ASP A 64 -13.21 -0.53 -0.27
N LEU A 65 -14.34 -0.68 0.43
CA LEU A 65 -15.20 -1.86 0.32
C LEU A 65 -16.48 -1.47 -0.41
N THR A 66 -16.69 -2.07 -1.58
CA THR A 66 -17.88 -1.87 -2.41
C THR A 66 -18.71 -3.16 -2.48
N TYR A 67 -19.83 -3.12 -3.22
CA TYR A 67 -20.65 -4.31 -3.46
C TYR A 67 -19.92 -5.38 -4.29
N GLU A 68 -18.87 -5.02 -5.02
CA GLU A 68 -18.03 -5.94 -5.81
C GLU A 68 -16.85 -6.50 -5.01
N GLY A 69 -16.72 -6.09 -3.75
CA GLY A 69 -15.62 -6.46 -2.86
C GLY A 69 -14.62 -5.33 -2.62
N TRP A 70 -13.40 -5.71 -2.26
CA TRP A 70 -12.34 -4.76 -1.89
C TRP A 70 -11.61 -4.20 -3.11
N SER A 71 -11.47 -2.87 -3.15
CA SER A 71 -10.74 -2.15 -4.17
C SER A 71 -9.61 -1.34 -3.56
N LEU A 72 -8.49 -1.27 -4.27
CA LEU A 72 -7.41 -0.32 -4.01
C LEU A 72 -7.79 1.01 -4.66
N VAL A 73 -7.62 2.11 -3.92
CA VAL A 73 -8.02 3.46 -4.35
C VAL A 73 -6.92 4.47 -4.03
N VAL A 74 -6.93 5.61 -4.72
CA VAL A 74 -6.02 6.72 -4.39
C VAL A 74 -6.51 7.42 -3.11
N GLY A 75 -5.67 7.43 -2.08
CA GLY A 75 -5.96 7.95 -0.75
C GLY A 75 -7.14 7.20 -0.13
N PHE A 76 -8.29 7.86 -0.06
CA PHE A 76 -9.56 7.28 0.40
C PHE A 76 -10.71 7.58 -0.56
N ASP A 77 -10.42 7.99 -1.80
CA ASP A 77 -11.45 8.40 -2.75
C ASP A 77 -11.98 7.20 -3.55
N PRO A 78 -13.20 6.71 -3.29
CA PRO A 78 -13.75 5.53 -3.96
C PRO A 78 -13.98 5.75 -5.46
N ARG A 79 -13.89 6.99 -5.95
CA ARG A 79 -14.02 7.32 -7.38
C ARG A 79 -12.70 7.16 -8.13
N LYS A 80 -11.57 7.08 -7.41
CA LYS A 80 -10.22 6.95 -7.97
C LYS A 80 -9.69 5.54 -7.76
N VAL A 81 -10.34 4.59 -8.42
CA VAL A 81 -10.02 3.16 -8.31
C VAL A 81 -8.71 2.85 -9.06
N ILE A 82 -7.81 2.15 -8.37
CA ILE A 82 -6.56 1.60 -8.93
C ILE A 82 -6.82 0.19 -9.48
N GLY A 83 -7.60 -0.61 -8.75
CA GLY A 83 -8.00 -1.95 -9.16
C GLY A 83 -8.47 -2.82 -7.99
N PRO A 84 -8.82 -4.10 -8.24
CA PRO A 84 -9.22 -5.03 -7.19
C PRO A 84 -8.08 -5.32 -6.21
N ALA A 85 -8.38 -5.35 -4.90
CA ALA A 85 -7.36 -5.58 -3.87
C ALA A 85 -6.76 -7.00 -3.91
N GLY A 86 -7.46 -7.96 -4.53
CA GLY A 86 -6.99 -9.32 -4.78
C GLY A 86 -6.01 -9.45 -5.96
N HIS A 87 -5.75 -8.38 -6.71
CA HIS A 87 -4.89 -8.42 -7.91
C HIS A 87 -3.71 -7.44 -7.76
N PRO A 88 -2.69 -7.76 -6.92
CA PRO A 88 -1.63 -6.82 -6.57
C PRO A 88 -0.68 -6.51 -7.74
N VAL A 89 -0.51 -7.42 -8.70
CA VAL A 89 0.35 -7.21 -9.89
C VAL A 89 -0.18 -6.10 -10.80
N PRO A 90 -1.42 -6.17 -11.34
CA PRO A 90 -1.97 -5.07 -12.14
C PRO A 90 -2.15 -3.78 -11.33
N ALA A 91 -2.43 -3.88 -10.02
CA ALA A 91 -2.48 -2.69 -9.16
C ALA A 91 -1.10 -2.02 -9.00
N ALA A 92 -0.02 -2.80 -8.83
CA ALA A 92 1.34 -2.27 -8.76
C ALA A 92 1.75 -1.59 -10.06
N ARG A 93 1.32 -2.12 -11.20
CA ARG A 93 1.49 -1.48 -12.52
C ARG A 93 0.78 -0.13 -12.57
N ALA A 94 -0.50 -0.07 -12.21
CA ALA A 94 -1.25 1.18 -12.20
C ALA A 94 -0.65 2.23 -11.25
N VAL A 95 -0.16 1.82 -10.07
CA VAL A 95 0.57 2.70 -9.15
C VAL A 95 1.87 3.23 -9.77
N ALA A 96 2.64 2.37 -10.44
CA ALA A 96 3.86 2.78 -11.13
C ALA A 96 3.57 3.80 -12.26
N GLU A 97 2.48 3.61 -13.00
CA GLU A 97 2.01 4.56 -14.02
C GLU A 97 1.63 5.92 -13.40
N LEU A 98 0.91 5.93 -12.26
CA LEU A 98 0.59 7.15 -11.51
C LEU A 98 1.83 7.89 -11.00
N LEU A 99 2.91 7.17 -10.69
CA LEU A 99 4.20 7.72 -10.28
C LEU A 99 5.08 8.16 -11.47
N GLY A 100 4.65 7.91 -12.71
CA GLY A 100 5.42 8.25 -13.91
C GLY A 100 6.59 7.31 -14.20
N ILE A 101 6.57 6.08 -13.67
CA ILE A 101 7.59 5.07 -13.93
C ILE A 101 7.31 4.46 -15.31
N SER A 102 8.03 4.94 -16.34
CA SER A 102 7.82 4.52 -17.73
C SER A 102 8.34 3.11 -18.06
N ARG A 103 9.16 2.51 -17.20
CA ARG A 103 9.84 1.23 -17.47
C ARG A 103 9.19 0.13 -16.64
N HIS A 104 8.42 -0.73 -17.30
CA HIS A 104 7.83 -1.91 -16.66
C HIS A 104 8.80 -3.09 -16.79
N PRO A 105 9.04 -3.86 -15.71
CA PRO A 105 9.97 -5.00 -15.75
C PRO A 105 9.52 -6.14 -16.67
N ASP A 106 8.26 -6.15 -17.09
CA ASP A 106 7.68 -7.17 -17.98
C ASP A 106 7.76 -6.80 -19.49
N TYR A 107 8.35 -5.65 -19.86
CA TYR A 107 8.46 -5.15 -21.24
C TYR A 107 9.82 -4.49 -21.55
#